data_AF-A0A2P4SAF6-F1
#
_entry.id   AF-A0A2P4SAF6-F1
#
_cell.length_a   1.000
_cell.length_b   1.000
_cell.length_c   1.000
_cell.angle_alpha   90.00
_cell.angle_beta   90.00
_cell.angle_gamma   90.00
#
_symmetry.space_group_name_H-M   'P 1'
#
loop_
_entity.id
_entity.type
_entity.pdbx_description
1 polymer ?
#
loop_
_entity_poly.entity_id
_entity_poly.type
_entity_poly.pdbx_seq_one_letter_code
_entity_poly.pdbx_strand_id
1 'polypeptide(L)'
;MDPFLALLNSLSASLSSSELCELKFLCKDKIGKRKLESVQSGRELFNFLMEQQLIASHNVDLLKSMFKTIKREDLISQLEQFIEEGEAGAPDERPDVKERRLQKVVIEVICENVGRDWKMLMRKLDLSDVKMDRIIAANPHDLREQLVQSLREWQKWKGKDAKVADLIKALRDCNMNLVADKAEQKLSRLNAENL
;
A
#
# COMPACT_ATOMS: atom_id res chain seq x y z
N MET A 1 10.20 23.94 -1.30
CA MET A 1 8.91 24.23 -1.94
C MET A 1 8.24 22.91 -2.18
N ASP A 2 7.18 22.57 -1.45
CA ASP A 2 6.46 21.31 -1.65
C ASP A 2 5.82 21.30 -3.04
N PRO A 3 6.19 20.36 -3.93
CA PRO A 3 5.68 20.33 -5.29
C PRO A 3 4.17 20.08 -5.28
N PHE A 4 3.66 19.33 -4.29
CA PHE A 4 2.23 19.10 -4.08
C PHE A 4 1.46 20.38 -3.74
N LEU A 5 2.05 21.27 -2.91
CA LEU A 5 1.43 22.58 -2.62
C LEU A 5 1.39 23.46 -3.87
N ALA A 6 2.39 23.34 -4.76
CA ALA A 6 2.38 24.05 -6.04
C ALA A 6 1.25 23.54 -6.95
N LEU A 7 1.02 22.23 -7.02
CA LEU A 7 -0.13 21.65 -7.73
C LEU A 7 -1.46 22.15 -7.15
N LEU A 8 -1.65 22.06 -5.83
CA LEU A 8 -2.88 22.50 -5.18
C LEU A 8 -3.17 23.99 -5.43
N ASN A 9 -2.13 24.82 -5.55
CA ASN A 9 -2.28 26.21 -5.95
C ASN A 9 -2.80 26.34 -7.38
N SER A 10 -2.21 25.63 -8.33
CA SER A 10 -2.68 25.61 -9.71
C SER A 10 -4.13 25.13 -9.81
N LEU A 11 -4.48 24.03 -9.12
CA LEU A 11 -5.84 23.51 -9.05
C LEU A 11 -6.80 24.53 -8.42
N SER A 12 -6.36 25.22 -7.35
CA SER A 12 -7.16 26.27 -6.72
C SER A 12 -7.40 27.46 -7.64
N ALA A 13 -6.45 27.79 -8.51
CA ALA A 13 -6.58 28.85 -9.51
C ALA A 13 -7.48 28.42 -10.68
N SER A 14 -7.50 27.13 -11.00
CA SER A 14 -8.39 26.57 -12.01
C SER A 14 -9.84 26.43 -11.54
N LEU A 15 -10.10 26.46 -10.22
CA LEU A 15 -11.44 26.33 -9.62
C LEU A 15 -12.22 27.65 -9.63
N SER A 16 -13.48 27.57 -10.06
CA SER A 16 -14.43 28.69 -10.05
C SER A 16 -15.17 28.77 -8.71
N SER A 17 -15.73 29.95 -8.40
CA SER A 17 -16.47 30.18 -7.15
C SER A 17 -17.65 29.21 -6.94
N SER A 18 -18.33 28.80 -8.02
CA SER A 18 -19.42 27.82 -7.96
C SER A 18 -18.94 26.44 -7.52
N GLU A 19 -17.82 25.99 -8.05
CA GLU A 19 -17.26 24.67 -7.79
C GLU A 19 -16.63 24.61 -6.40
N LEU A 20 -16.06 25.73 -5.94
CA LEU A 20 -15.66 25.89 -4.55
C LEU A 20 -16.85 25.73 -3.60
N CYS A 21 -18.02 26.27 -3.94
CA CYS A 21 -19.23 26.06 -3.15
C CYS A 21 -19.68 24.60 -3.13
N GLU A 22 -19.55 23.88 -4.25
CA GLU A 22 -19.82 22.44 -4.31
C GLU A 22 -18.82 21.63 -3.48
N LEU A 23 -17.52 21.91 -3.59
CA LEU A 23 -16.47 21.31 -2.74
C LEU A 23 -16.76 21.54 -1.27
N LYS A 24 -17.13 22.78 -0.90
CA LYS A 24 -17.53 23.12 0.47
C LYS A 24 -18.71 22.29 0.94
N PHE A 25 -19.71 22.08 0.07
CA PHE A 25 -20.87 21.27 0.40
C PHE A 25 -20.51 19.80 0.65
N LEU A 26 -19.66 19.22 -0.21
CA LEU A 26 -19.15 17.86 -0.06
C LEU A 26 -18.29 17.71 1.21
N CYS A 27 -17.53 18.75 1.54
CA CYS A 27 -16.76 18.79 2.77
C CYS A 27 -17.61 18.99 4.03
N LYS A 28 -18.91 19.34 3.97
CA LYS A 28 -19.71 19.56 5.20
C LYS A 28 -19.81 18.34 6.11
N ASP A 29 -19.71 17.14 5.55
CA ASP A 29 -19.70 15.88 6.31
C ASP A 29 -18.35 15.62 6.98
N LYS A 30 -17.24 16.08 6.36
CA LYS A 30 -15.86 15.78 6.79
C LYS A 30 -15.19 16.92 7.56
N ILE A 31 -15.61 18.16 7.28
CA ILE A 31 -15.08 19.40 7.83
C ILE A 31 -16.20 20.10 8.59
N GLY A 32 -15.96 20.46 9.84
CA GLY A 32 -16.96 21.17 10.65
C GLY A 32 -17.36 22.52 10.05
N LYS A 33 -18.66 22.87 10.13
CA LYS A 33 -19.25 24.11 9.59
C LYS A 33 -18.42 25.37 9.90
N ARG A 34 -17.88 25.49 11.13
CA ARG A 34 -17.06 26.64 11.55
C ARG A 34 -15.79 26.82 10.71
N LYS A 35 -15.13 25.72 10.30
CA LYS A 35 -13.94 25.77 9.43
C LYS A 35 -14.32 26.01 7.97
N LEU A 36 -15.45 25.49 7.51
CA LEU A 36 -15.94 25.75 6.16
C LEU A 36 -16.33 27.20 5.91
N GLU A 37 -16.83 27.89 6.94
CA GLU A 37 -17.12 29.32 6.90
C GLU A 37 -15.86 30.18 6.88
N SER A 38 -14.76 29.74 7.51
CA SER A 38 -13.49 30.47 7.46
C SER A 38 -12.76 30.36 6.12
N VAL A 39 -13.04 29.32 5.34
CA VAL A 39 -12.42 29.10 4.02
C VAL A 39 -12.95 30.13 3.01
N GLN A 40 -12.09 31.00 2.51
CA GLN A 40 -12.43 31.98 1.46
C GLN A 40 -11.94 31.57 0.07
N SER A 41 -10.95 30.68 -0.01
CA SER A 41 -10.34 30.23 -1.27
C SER A 41 -10.16 28.72 -1.35
N GLY A 42 -10.01 28.17 -2.56
CA GLY A 42 -9.83 26.73 -2.77
C GLY A 42 -8.52 26.25 -2.15
N ARG A 43 -7.51 27.11 -2.17
CA ARG A 43 -6.22 26.90 -1.52
C ARG A 43 -6.36 26.72 -0.01
N GLU A 44 -7.15 27.55 0.66
CA GLU A 44 -7.42 27.39 2.09
C GLU A 44 -8.15 26.08 2.37
N LEU A 45 -9.13 25.70 1.53
CA LEU A 45 -9.82 24.42 1.66
C LEU A 45 -8.84 23.24 1.60
N PHE A 46 -7.93 23.25 0.62
CA PHE A 46 -6.92 22.20 0.46
C PHE A 46 -5.91 22.19 1.60
N ASN A 47 -5.44 23.36 2.06
CA ASN A 47 -4.59 23.44 3.24
C ASN A 47 -5.26 22.84 4.47
N PHE A 48 -6.55 23.12 4.71
CA PHE A 48 -7.27 22.51 5.83
C PHE A 48 -7.43 21.00 5.68
N LEU A 49 -7.73 20.52 4.47
CA LEU A 49 -7.79 19.09 4.20
C LEU A 49 -6.43 18.42 4.45
N MET A 50 -5.32 19.09 4.14
CA MET A 50 -3.97 18.62 4.46
C MET A 50 -3.67 18.63 5.96
N GLU A 51 -4.02 19.71 6.67
CA GLU A 51 -3.85 19.80 8.13
C GLU A 51 -4.62 18.71 8.86
N GLN A 52 -5.79 18.33 8.34
CA GLN A 52 -6.60 17.23 8.89
C GLN A 52 -6.14 15.84 8.41
N GLN A 53 -5.06 15.73 7.64
CA GLN A 53 -4.57 14.48 7.04
C GLN A 53 -5.63 13.78 6.18
N LEU A 54 -6.60 14.53 5.66
CA LEU A 54 -7.66 14.02 4.78
C LEU A 54 -7.19 13.94 3.33
N ILE A 55 -6.30 14.84 2.93
CA ILE A 55 -5.57 14.77 1.66
C ILE A 55 -4.07 14.89 1.93
N ALA A 56 -3.27 14.15 1.17
CA ALA A 56 -1.82 14.21 1.19
C ALA A 56 -1.28 13.93 -0.21
N SER A 57 0.02 14.17 -0.43
CA SER A 57 0.69 13.82 -1.69
C SER A 57 0.49 12.37 -2.11
N HIS A 58 0.41 11.46 -1.12
CA HIS A 58 0.21 10.02 -1.30
C HIS A 58 -1.25 9.57 -1.13
N ASN A 59 -2.17 10.49 -0.82
CA ASN A 59 -3.58 10.17 -0.59
C ASN A 59 -4.46 11.30 -1.10
N VAL A 60 -4.82 11.20 -2.37
CA VAL A 60 -5.71 12.14 -3.06
C VAL A 60 -7.07 11.53 -3.35
N ASP A 61 -7.39 10.34 -2.83
CA ASP A 61 -8.64 9.63 -3.11
C ASP A 61 -9.88 10.47 -2.77
N LEU A 62 -9.80 11.19 -1.64
CA LEU A 62 -10.86 12.12 -1.24
C LEU A 62 -10.99 13.27 -2.25
N LEU A 63 -9.85 13.86 -2.63
CA LEU A 63 -9.80 14.98 -3.56
C LEU A 63 -10.31 14.57 -4.95
N LYS A 64 -9.93 13.37 -5.41
CA LYS A 64 -10.38 12.75 -6.64
C LYS A 64 -11.88 12.48 -6.64
N SER A 65 -12.42 11.95 -5.54
CA SER A 65 -13.86 11.73 -5.36
C SER A 65 -14.64 13.05 -5.39
N MET A 66 -14.08 14.11 -4.81
CA MET A 66 -14.65 15.45 -4.84
C MET A 66 -14.67 16.02 -6.26
N PHE A 67 -13.56 15.98 -6.99
CA PHE A 67 -13.49 16.45 -8.38
C PHE A 67 -14.36 15.63 -9.33
N LYS A 68 -14.49 14.32 -9.07
CA LYS A 68 -15.40 13.44 -9.82
C LYS A 68 -16.86 13.85 -9.63
N THR A 69 -17.22 14.30 -8.43
CA THR A 69 -18.57 14.77 -8.14
C THR A 69 -18.90 16.08 -8.87
N ILE A 70 -17.90 16.95 -9.01
CA ILE A 70 -18.00 18.23 -9.75
C ILE A 70 -17.84 18.00 -11.27
N LYS A 71 -17.67 16.73 -11.70
CA LYS A 71 -17.45 16.30 -13.10
C LYS A 71 -16.27 16.98 -13.78
N ARG A 72 -15.27 17.38 -13.00
CA ARG A 72 -14.04 18.00 -13.49
C ARG A 72 -12.96 16.94 -13.65
N GLU A 73 -13.11 16.12 -14.70
CA GLU A 73 -12.14 15.08 -15.02
C GLU A 73 -10.78 15.68 -15.39
N ASP A 74 -10.73 16.89 -15.96
CA ASP A 74 -9.48 17.60 -16.26
C ASP A 74 -8.61 17.80 -15.01
N LEU A 75 -9.22 18.12 -13.86
CA LEU A 75 -8.51 18.31 -12.59
C LEU A 75 -8.06 16.98 -11.98
N ILE A 76 -8.82 15.91 -12.22
CA ILE A 76 -8.44 14.55 -11.82
C ILE A 76 -7.22 14.11 -12.62
N SER A 77 -7.23 14.30 -13.93
CA SER A 77 -6.12 13.95 -14.82
C SER A 77 -4.86 14.74 -14.47
N GLN A 78 -4.96 16.03 -14.15
CA GLN A 78 -3.81 16.81 -13.68
C GLN A 78 -3.27 16.30 -12.33
N LEU A 79 -4.15 15.82 -11.46
CA LEU A 79 -3.76 15.21 -10.19
C LEU A 79 -3.07 13.87 -10.37
N GLU A 80 -3.62 13.00 -11.22
CA GLU A 80 -3.03 11.72 -11.57
C GLU A 80 -1.70 11.93 -12.28
N GLN A 81 -1.63 12.82 -13.26
CA GLN A 81 -0.39 13.15 -13.97
C GLN A 81 0.66 13.74 -13.03
N PHE A 82 0.28 14.59 -12.08
CA PHE A 82 1.24 15.10 -11.09
C PHE A 82 1.70 14.02 -10.12
N ILE A 83 0.82 13.09 -9.76
CA ILE A 83 1.20 11.91 -8.99
C ILE A 83 2.15 11.05 -9.81
N GLU A 84 1.86 10.78 -11.07
CA GLU A 84 2.64 9.94 -11.98
C GLU A 84 4.00 10.59 -12.34
N GLU A 85 4.04 11.91 -12.59
CA GLU A 85 5.25 12.70 -12.82
C GLU A 85 6.04 12.94 -11.53
N GLY A 86 5.37 13.03 -10.37
CA GLY A 86 5.97 13.08 -9.05
C GLY A 86 6.45 11.71 -8.53
N GLU A 87 5.84 10.62 -9.02
CA GLU A 87 6.15 9.22 -8.75
C GLU A 87 7.38 8.74 -9.50
N ALA A 88 7.84 9.48 -10.52
CA ALA A 88 9.20 9.31 -11.04
C ALA A 88 10.29 9.72 -10.01
N GLY A 89 9.92 10.40 -8.90
CA GLY A 89 10.86 10.91 -7.89
C GLY A 89 10.53 10.61 -6.42
N ALA A 90 9.37 10.07 -6.05
CA ALA A 90 9.02 9.80 -4.66
C ALA A 90 8.32 8.43 -4.48
N PRO A 91 9.03 7.41 -3.97
CA PRO A 91 8.50 6.07 -3.69
C PRO A 91 7.70 6.10 -2.37
N ASP A 92 6.56 6.78 -2.34
CA ASP A 92 5.59 6.71 -1.25
C ASP A 92 4.34 5.92 -1.67
N GLU A 93 4.53 4.86 -2.46
CA GLU A 93 3.71 3.66 -2.30
C GLU A 93 4.05 3.10 -0.92
N ARG A 94 3.11 3.20 0.02
CA ARG A 94 3.21 2.62 1.37
C ARG A 94 3.98 1.29 1.31
N PRO A 95 5.05 1.10 2.12
CA PRO A 95 5.86 -0.12 2.09
C PRO A 95 4.98 -1.38 2.19
N ASP A 96 3.83 -1.26 2.86
CA ASP A 96 2.79 -2.28 2.97
C ASP A 96 2.26 -2.84 1.64
N VAL A 97 2.10 -2.06 0.56
CA VAL A 97 1.47 -2.57 -0.70
C VAL A 97 2.50 -3.27 -1.57
N LYS A 98 3.67 -2.65 -1.77
CA LYS A 98 4.76 -3.26 -2.53
C LYS A 98 5.31 -4.49 -1.80
N GLU A 99 5.54 -4.41 -0.49
CA GLU A 99 5.93 -5.58 0.29
C GLU A 99 4.86 -6.66 0.29
N ARG A 100 3.55 -6.35 0.37
CA ARG A 100 2.51 -7.38 0.23
C ARG A 100 2.53 -8.07 -1.14
N ARG A 101 2.77 -7.33 -2.23
CA ARG A 101 2.89 -7.91 -3.57
C ARG A 101 4.13 -8.82 -3.66
N LEU A 102 5.28 -8.35 -3.17
CA LEU A 102 6.53 -9.11 -3.17
C LEU A 102 6.44 -10.34 -2.24
N GLN A 103 5.84 -10.20 -1.05
CA GLN A 103 5.54 -11.30 -0.13
C GLN A 103 4.64 -12.32 -0.81
N LYS A 104 3.58 -11.91 -1.50
CA LYS A 104 2.69 -12.82 -2.23
C LYS A 104 3.46 -13.64 -3.28
N VAL A 105 4.37 -13.01 -4.01
CA VAL A 105 5.21 -13.67 -5.02
C VAL A 105 6.17 -14.67 -4.38
N VAL A 106 6.85 -14.28 -3.29
CA VAL A 106 7.74 -15.20 -2.57
C VAL A 106 6.96 -16.34 -1.94
N ILE A 107 5.81 -16.07 -1.32
CA ILE A 107 4.90 -17.09 -0.77
C ILE A 107 4.47 -18.07 -1.87
N GLU A 108 4.14 -17.61 -3.07
CA GLU A 108 3.79 -18.48 -4.20
C GLU A 108 4.97 -19.36 -4.63
N VAL A 109 6.18 -18.80 -4.75
CA VAL A 109 7.40 -19.57 -5.07
C VAL A 109 7.71 -20.57 -3.96
N ILE A 110 7.58 -20.19 -2.70
CA ILE A 110 7.72 -21.08 -1.55
C ILE A 110 6.65 -22.17 -1.63
N CYS A 111 5.41 -21.85 -1.96
CA CYS A 111 4.31 -22.78 -2.07
C CYS A 111 4.50 -23.83 -3.18
N GLU A 112 5.19 -23.48 -4.26
CA GLU A 112 5.50 -24.38 -5.37
C GLU A 112 6.74 -25.25 -5.12
N ASN A 113 7.68 -24.80 -4.29
CA ASN A 113 9.00 -25.44 -4.16
C ASN A 113 9.31 -25.94 -2.74
N VAL A 114 8.57 -25.51 -1.72
CA VAL A 114 8.69 -25.96 -0.33
C VAL A 114 7.58 -26.96 -0.04
N GLY A 115 7.96 -28.23 -0.02
CA GLY A 115 7.08 -29.33 0.32
C GLY A 115 7.09 -29.60 1.83
N ARG A 116 7.79 -30.66 2.25
CA ARG A 116 7.73 -31.22 3.61
C ARG A 116 8.48 -30.39 4.66
N ASP A 117 9.39 -29.53 4.20
CA ASP A 117 10.32 -28.77 5.04
C ASP A 117 9.76 -27.43 5.52
N TRP A 118 8.47 -27.15 5.26
CA TRP A 118 7.80 -25.94 5.72
C TRP A 118 7.88 -25.76 7.25
N LYS A 119 7.87 -26.86 8.02
CA LYS A 119 8.02 -26.82 9.49
C LYS A 119 9.35 -26.22 9.92
N MET A 120 10.41 -26.53 9.18
CA MET A 120 11.74 -26.01 9.45
C MET A 120 11.82 -24.51 9.14
N LEU A 121 11.18 -24.09 8.05
CA LEU A 121 11.01 -22.68 7.70
C LEU A 121 10.25 -21.91 8.77
N MET A 122 9.14 -22.46 9.28
CA MET A 122 8.32 -21.78 10.29
C MET A 122 9.04 -21.63 11.62
N ARG A 123 9.83 -22.63 12.04
CA ARG A 123 10.71 -22.51 13.21
C ARG A 123 11.76 -21.42 13.02
N LYS A 124 12.30 -21.26 11.82
CA LYS A 124 13.27 -20.19 11.50
C LYS A 124 12.64 -18.80 11.43
N LEU A 125 11.35 -18.73 11.12
CA LEU A 125 10.57 -17.50 11.12
C LEU A 125 10.02 -17.14 12.52
N ASP A 126 10.50 -17.81 13.59
CA ASP A 126 10.08 -17.65 14.98
C ASP A 126 8.58 -17.86 15.22
N LEU A 127 7.90 -18.68 14.40
CA LEU A 127 6.56 -19.13 14.73
C LEU A 127 6.59 -20.11 15.91
N SER A 128 5.74 -19.87 16.88
CA SER A 128 5.52 -20.77 18.01
C SER A 128 5.02 -22.14 17.56
N ASP A 129 5.56 -23.22 18.14
CA ASP A 129 5.11 -24.60 17.89
C ASP A 129 3.61 -24.77 18.15
N VAL A 130 3.04 -24.06 19.13
CA VAL A 130 1.59 -24.08 19.42
C VAL A 130 0.76 -23.59 18.23
N LYS A 131 1.25 -22.60 17.48
CA LYS A 131 0.58 -22.11 16.27
C LYS A 131 0.72 -23.11 15.13
N MET A 132 1.90 -23.73 14.99
CA MET A 132 2.12 -24.78 14.00
C MET A 132 1.21 -25.98 14.25
N ASP A 133 1.09 -26.44 15.50
CA ASP A 133 0.19 -27.54 15.88
C ASP A 133 -1.27 -27.22 15.59
N ARG A 134 -1.72 -25.97 15.85
CA ARG A 134 -3.07 -25.52 15.46
C ARG A 134 -3.29 -25.58 13.95
N ILE A 135 -2.29 -25.19 13.16
CA ILE A 135 -2.39 -25.20 11.69
C ILE A 135 -2.42 -26.64 11.16
N ILE A 136 -1.59 -27.52 11.74
CA ILE A 136 -1.58 -28.95 11.41
C ILE A 136 -2.93 -29.59 11.76
N ALA A 137 -3.49 -29.26 12.93
CA ALA A 137 -4.80 -29.75 13.36
C ALA A 137 -5.95 -29.21 12.50
N ALA A 138 -5.85 -27.96 12.03
CA ALA A 138 -6.86 -27.33 11.18
C ALA A 138 -6.82 -27.83 9.73
N ASN A 139 -5.64 -28.21 9.22
CA ASN A 139 -5.44 -28.64 7.83
C ASN A 139 -4.64 -29.95 7.76
N PRO A 140 -5.17 -31.09 8.26
CA PRO A 140 -4.38 -32.31 8.43
C PRO A 140 -3.95 -33.00 7.13
N HIS A 141 -4.65 -32.78 6.02
CA HIS A 141 -4.43 -33.51 4.76
C HIS A 141 -3.75 -32.71 3.65
N ASP A 142 -3.41 -31.44 3.88
CA ASP A 142 -2.84 -30.58 2.84
C ASP A 142 -1.60 -29.82 3.34
N LEU A 143 -0.43 -30.26 2.89
CA LEU A 143 0.86 -29.63 3.19
C LEU A 143 0.96 -28.22 2.60
N ARG A 144 0.34 -28.01 1.43
CA ARG A 144 0.34 -26.73 0.74
C ARG A 144 -0.47 -25.72 1.52
N GLU A 145 -1.64 -26.13 2.00
CA GLU A 145 -2.49 -25.30 2.84
C GLU A 145 -1.84 -25.03 4.21
N GLN A 146 -1.22 -26.02 4.85
CA GLN A 146 -0.47 -25.82 6.10
C GLN A 146 0.62 -24.75 5.95
N LEU A 147 1.38 -24.77 4.85
CA LEU A 147 2.40 -23.79 4.54
C LEU A 147 1.81 -22.39 4.30
N VAL A 148 0.74 -22.28 3.51
CA VAL A 148 0.07 -20.99 3.25
C VAL A 148 -0.51 -20.40 4.52
N GLN A 149 -1.15 -21.21 5.36
CA GLN A 149 -1.75 -20.77 6.63
C GLN A 149 -0.67 -20.32 7.62
N SER A 150 0.47 -21.02 7.67
CA SER A 150 1.57 -20.61 8.54
C SER A 150 2.27 -19.33 8.06
N LEU A 151 2.41 -19.13 6.75
CA LEU A 151 2.88 -17.85 6.19
C LEU A 151 1.89 -16.71 6.42
N ARG A 152 0.58 -16.96 6.32
CA ARG A 152 -0.46 -15.97 6.66
C ARG A 152 -0.44 -15.60 8.13
N GLU A 153 -0.32 -16.58 9.01
CA GLU A 153 -0.24 -16.36 10.46
C GLU A 153 1.04 -15.61 10.83
N TRP A 154 2.17 -15.93 10.19
CA TRP A 154 3.42 -15.17 10.29
C TRP A 154 3.22 -13.72 9.84
N GLN A 155 2.64 -13.50 8.66
CA GLN A 155 2.39 -12.17 8.12
C GLN A 155 1.47 -11.36 9.03
N LYS A 156 0.45 -11.99 9.62
CA LYS A 156 -0.46 -11.36 10.58
C LYS A 156 0.23 -11.01 11.91
N TRP A 157 1.15 -11.86 12.36
CA TRP A 157 1.89 -11.65 13.61
C TRP A 157 3.01 -10.62 13.48
N LYS A 158 3.80 -10.67 12.39
CA LYS A 158 4.88 -9.71 12.11
C LYS A 158 4.37 -8.39 11.55
N GLY A 159 3.17 -8.36 10.95
CA GLY A 159 2.50 -7.15 10.51
C GLY A 159 3.34 -6.31 9.54
N LYS A 160 3.82 -5.16 10.01
CA LYS A 160 4.63 -4.18 9.26
C LYS A 160 6.11 -4.54 9.16
N ASP A 161 6.59 -5.50 9.97
CA ASP A 161 7.97 -5.99 9.97
C ASP A 161 8.13 -7.28 9.14
N ALA A 162 7.08 -7.69 8.42
CA ALA A 162 7.07 -8.85 7.54
C ALA A 162 7.85 -8.58 6.24
N LYS A 163 9.17 -8.46 6.29
CA LYS A 163 9.93 -8.16 5.07
C LYS A 163 10.18 -9.41 4.25
N VAL A 164 10.19 -9.24 2.93
CA VAL A 164 10.59 -10.31 2.01
C VAL A 164 12.03 -10.75 2.24
N ALA A 165 12.88 -9.83 2.68
CA ALA A 165 14.24 -10.14 3.11
C ALA A 165 14.28 -11.18 4.25
N ASP A 166 13.34 -11.14 5.19
CA ASP A 166 13.26 -12.14 6.26
C ASP A 166 12.82 -13.51 5.72
N LEU A 167 11.90 -13.54 4.75
CA LEU A 167 11.52 -14.78 4.07
C LEU A 167 12.69 -15.38 3.29
N ILE A 168 13.42 -14.57 2.52
CA ILE A 168 14.60 -15.01 1.76
C ILE A 168 15.69 -15.50 2.71
N LYS A 169 15.95 -14.77 3.79
CA LYS A 169 16.91 -15.17 4.81
C LYS A 169 16.53 -16.50 5.46
N ALA A 170 15.25 -16.67 5.84
CA ALA A 170 14.75 -17.92 6.38
C ALA A 170 14.88 -19.08 5.38
N LEU A 171 14.64 -18.84 4.09
CA LEU A 171 14.86 -19.85 3.04
C LEU A 171 16.33 -20.28 2.94
N ARG A 172 17.26 -19.32 2.94
CA ARG A 172 18.71 -19.60 2.93
C ARG A 172 19.16 -20.33 4.19
N ASP A 173 18.66 -19.93 5.35
CA ASP A 173 18.92 -20.60 6.63
C ASP A 173 18.33 -22.02 6.69
N CYS A 174 17.30 -22.31 5.89
CA CYS A 174 16.75 -23.66 5.71
C CYS A 174 17.47 -24.47 4.61
N ASN A 175 18.59 -23.97 4.09
CA ASN A 175 19.36 -24.58 3.00
C ASN A 175 18.58 -24.68 1.67
N MET A 176 17.50 -23.91 1.51
CA MET A 176 16.67 -23.86 0.31
C MET A 176 17.16 -22.79 -0.66
N ASN A 177 18.46 -22.80 -0.94
CA ASN A 177 19.13 -21.76 -1.74
C ASN A 177 18.50 -21.63 -3.14
N LEU A 178 18.14 -22.75 -3.77
CA LEU A 178 17.44 -22.75 -5.07
C LEU A 178 16.10 -22.01 -5.04
N VAL A 179 15.35 -22.11 -3.93
CA VAL A 179 14.06 -21.43 -3.77
C VAL A 179 14.28 -19.94 -3.49
N ALA A 180 15.31 -19.61 -2.69
CA ALA A 180 15.71 -18.24 -2.43
C ALA A 180 16.15 -17.52 -3.74
N ASP A 181 17.01 -18.15 -4.54
CA ASP A 181 17.47 -17.62 -5.82
C ASP A 181 16.30 -17.43 -6.80
N LYS A 182 15.40 -18.40 -6.87
CA LYS A 182 14.20 -18.33 -7.72
C LYS A 182 13.24 -17.22 -7.27
N ALA A 183 13.09 -17.03 -5.96
CA ALA A 183 12.32 -15.93 -5.39
C ALA A 183 12.97 -14.58 -5.72
N GLU A 184 14.27 -14.41 -5.48
CA GLU A 184 15.03 -13.19 -5.81
C GLU A 184 14.99 -12.86 -7.31
N GLN A 185 15.09 -13.86 -8.17
CA GLN A 185 15.00 -13.69 -9.62
C GLN A 185 13.60 -13.25 -10.06
N LYS A 186 12.55 -13.82 -9.45
CA LYS A 186 11.16 -13.43 -9.74
C LYS A 186 10.85 -12.01 -9.23
N LEU A 187 11.42 -11.62 -8.08
CA LEU A 187 11.35 -10.26 -7.55
C LEU A 187 12.07 -9.26 -8.44
N SER A 188 13.27 -9.62 -8.92
CA SER A 188 14.07 -8.77 -9.83
C SER A 188 13.36 -8.53 -11.16
N ARG A 189 12.71 -9.57 -11.72
CA ARG A 189 11.90 -9.44 -12.93
C ARG A 189 10.69 -8.52 -12.74
N LEU A 190 9.93 -8.69 -11.67
CA LEU A 190 8.81 -7.81 -11.34
C LEU A 190 9.24 -6.35 -11.19
N ASN A 191 10.40 -6.10 -10.61
CA ASN A 191 10.92 -4.73 -10.46
C ASN A 191 11.44 -4.15 -11.79
N ALA A 192 11.82 -5.00 -12.75
CA ALA A 192 12.26 -4.61 -14.08
C ALA A 192 11.10 -4.43 -15.09
N GLU A 193 9.97 -5.12 -14.89
CA GLU A 193 8.75 -4.98 -15.70
C GLU A 193 7.89 -3.75 -15.31
N ASN A 194 8.16 -3.14 -14.16
CA ASN A 194 7.53 -1.89 -13.71
C ASN A 194 8.44 -0.66 -13.97
N LEU A 195 9.43 -0.78 -14.86
CA LEU A 195 10.34 0.28 -15.31
C LEU A 195 10.17 0.48 -16.82
#